data_AF-A0A0J6CS95-F1
#
_entry.id   AF-A0A0J6CS95-F1
#
_cell.length_a   1.000
_cell.length_b   1.000
_cell.length_c   1.000
_cell.angle_alpha   90.00
_cell.angle_beta   90.00
_cell.angle_gamma   90.00
#
_symmetry.space_group_name_H-M   'P 1'
#
loop_
_entity.id
_entity.type
_entity.pdbx_description
1 polymer ?
#
loop_
_entity_poly.entity_id
_entity_poly.type
_entity_poly.pdbx_seq_one_letter_code
_entity_poly.pdbx_strand_id
1 'polypeptide(L)'
;MEITDVRLRRVNTEGRMRAIASITMDHEFVVHDIRVIDGNNGMFVAMPSKRTPDGEFRDIAHPISSNTREKIQTAVLAEYHRVGEMETAYEEAGAS
;
A
#
# COMPACT_ATOMS: atom_id res chain seq x y z
N MET A 1 15.19 -2.98 -10.45
CA MET A 1 14.27 -2.81 -9.32
C MET A 1 12.88 -3.22 -9.71
N GLU A 2 12.49 -4.37 -9.16
CA GLU A 2 11.19 -5.00 -9.24
C GLU A 2 10.59 -5.13 -7.85
N ILE A 3 9.26 -5.04 -7.78
CA ILE A 3 8.53 -5.33 -6.54
C ILE A 3 8.25 -6.82 -6.52
N THR A 4 8.96 -7.51 -5.64
CA THR A 4 9.05 -8.97 -5.61
C THR A 4 8.12 -9.63 -4.60
N ASP A 5 7.72 -8.91 -3.56
CA ASP A 5 6.69 -9.34 -2.60
C ASP A 5 5.93 -8.10 -2.14
N VAL A 6 4.63 -8.27 -1.89
CA VAL A 6 3.78 -7.26 -1.27
C VAL A 6 3.00 -7.95 -0.17
N ARG A 7 3.17 -7.48 1.06
CA ARG A 7 2.38 -7.92 2.21
C ARG A 7 1.52 -6.76 2.65
N LEU A 8 0.21 -6.95 2.72
CA LEU A 8 -0.68 -5.94 3.26
C LEU A 8 -1.59 -6.48 4.35
N ARG A 9 -2.10 -5.53 5.13
CA ARG A 9 -3.22 -5.71 6.05
C ARG A 9 -4.25 -4.63 5.76
N ARG A 10 -5.47 -5.05 5.41
CA ARG A 10 -6.59 -4.13 5.19
C ARG A 10 -7.04 -3.51 6.52
N VAL A 11 -7.59 -2.31 6.41
CA VAL A 11 -8.03 -1.51 7.54
C VAL A 11 -9.47 -1.08 7.29
N ASN A 12 -10.38 -1.59 8.11
CA ASN A 12 -11.79 -1.24 8.08
C ASN A 12 -12.03 -0.05 9.01
N THR A 13 -11.70 1.15 8.52
CA THR A 13 -11.96 2.41 9.22
C THR A 13 -12.74 3.36 8.33
N GLU A 14 -13.51 4.26 8.94
CA GLU A 14 -14.27 5.32 8.24
C GLU A 14 -13.37 6.33 7.52
N GLY A 15 -12.07 6.37 7.85
CA GLY A 15 -11.10 7.25 7.23
C GLY A 15 -10.71 6.84 5.80
N ARG A 16 -9.87 7.67 5.17
CA ARG A 16 -9.35 7.44 3.81
C ARG A 16 -8.34 6.30 3.72
N MET A 17 -7.80 5.82 4.84
CA MET A 17 -6.82 4.74 4.82
C MET A 17 -7.52 3.39 4.69
N ARG A 18 -7.12 2.61 3.68
CA ARG A 18 -7.72 1.31 3.36
C ARG A 18 -6.83 0.13 3.71
N ALA A 19 -5.52 0.33 3.71
CA ALA A 19 -4.57 -0.71 4.13
C ALA A 19 -3.22 -0.10 4.53
N ILE A 20 -2.46 -0.90 5.27
CA ILE A 20 -1.03 -0.73 5.46
C ILE A 20 -0.31 -1.90 4.78
N ALA A 21 0.77 -1.59 4.07
CA ALA A 21 1.51 -2.51 3.24
C ALA A 21 3.02 -2.41 3.51
N SER A 22 3.72 -3.49 3.18
CA SER A 22 5.17 -3.55 3.07
C SER A 22 5.51 -4.16 1.71
N ILE A 23 6.54 -3.63 1.06
CA ILE A 23 7.01 -4.14 -0.23
C ILE A 23 8.44 -4.66 -0.09
N THR A 24 8.77 -5.74 -0.79
CA THR A 24 10.13 -6.25 -0.95
C THR A 24 10.60 -5.94 -2.36
N MET A 25 11.74 -5.26 -2.49
CA MET A 25 12.36 -4.90 -3.76
C MET A 25 13.52 -5.85 -4.05
N ASP A 26 13.54 -6.40 -5.27
CA ASP A 26 14.59 -7.29 -5.78
C ASP A 26 14.94 -8.47 -4.84
N HIS A 27 14.00 -8.95 -4.01
CA HIS A 27 14.20 -9.97 -2.97
C HIS A 27 15.20 -9.60 -1.85
N GLU A 28 15.64 -8.35 -1.79
CA GLU A 28 16.79 -7.94 -0.96
C GLU A 28 16.45 -6.86 0.06
N PHE A 29 15.48 -5.99 -0.24
CA PHE A 29 15.21 -4.82 0.60
C PHE A 29 13.72 -4.63 0.86
N VAL A 30 13.35 -4.37 2.12
CA VAL A 30 11.94 -4.18 2.51
C VAL A 30 11.68 -2.73 2.91
N VAL A 31 10.57 -2.17 2.42
CA VAL A 31 10.03 -0.89 2.88
C VAL A 31 8.69 -1.14 3.57
N HIS A 32 8.60 -0.74 4.83
CA HIS A 32 7.39 -0.83 5.66
C HIS A 32 6.58 0.48 5.63
N ASP A 33 5.39 0.43 6.25
CA ASP A 33 4.51 1.59 6.48
C ASP A 33 4.07 2.34 5.21
N ILE A 34 3.97 1.61 4.09
CA ILE A 34 3.31 2.08 2.87
C ILE A 34 1.80 2.02 3.09
N ARG A 35 1.06 3.04 2.68
CA ARG A 35 -0.39 3.12 2.91
C ARG A 35 -1.15 3.10 1.61
N VAL A 36 -2.24 2.33 1.56
CA VAL A 36 -3.26 2.43 0.51
C VAL A 36 -4.29 3.45 0.97
N ILE A 37 -4.46 4.50 0.18
CA ILE A 37 -5.35 5.62 0.50
C ILE A 37 -6.42 5.74 -0.58
N ASP A 38 -7.66 5.90 -0.15
CA ASP A 38 -8.80 6.26 -0.98
C ASP A 38 -8.89 7.79 -1.10
N GLY A 39 -8.44 8.30 -2.24
CA GLY A 39 -8.42 9.72 -2.55
C GLY A 39 -9.59 10.14 -3.42
N ASN A 40 -9.73 11.46 -3.63
CA ASN A 40 -10.84 12.00 -4.43
C ASN A 40 -10.81 11.55 -5.90
N ASN A 41 -9.63 11.16 -6.41
CA ASN A 41 -9.42 10.71 -7.79
C ASN A 41 -9.14 9.20 -7.87
N GLY A 42 -9.65 8.44 -6.89
CA GLY A 42 -9.42 7.01 -6.76
C GLY A 42 -8.29 6.66 -5.79
N MET A 43 -8.03 5.36 -5.68
CA MET A 43 -7.04 4.83 -4.75
C MET A 43 -5.62 5.08 -5.23
N PHE A 44 -4.74 5.41 -4.30
CA PHE A 44 -3.32 5.62 -4.55
C PHE A 44 -2.48 5.10 -3.39
N VAL A 45 -1.18 5.01 -3.62
CA VAL A 45 -0.20 4.53 -2.63
C VAL A 45 0.56 5.72 -2.06
N ALA A 46 0.49 5.88 -0.73
CA ALA A 46 1.26 6.88 -0.01
C ALA A 46 2.49 6.21 0.65
N MET A 47 3.65 6.82 0.43
CA MET A 47 4.91 6.36 1.01
C MET A 47 4.97 6.57 2.53
N PRO A 48 5.86 5.85 3.24
CA PRO A 48 6.12 6.10 4.66
C PRO A 48 6.68 7.50 4.84
N SER A 49 6.11 8.26 5.76
CA SER A 49 6.48 9.65 6.00
C SER A 49 6.64 9.94 7.47
N LYS A 50 7.54 10.87 7.79
CA LYS A 50 7.80 11.32 9.16
C LYS A 50 7.60 12.83 9.24
N ARG A 51 7.04 13.27 10.38
CA ARG A 51 6.92 14.68 10.70
C ARG A 51 8.29 15.26 11.06
N THR A 52 8.70 16.32 10.37
CA THR A 52 9.93 17.07 10.65
C THR A 52 9.72 18.06 11.80
N PRO A 53 10.80 18.59 12.43
CA PRO A 53 10.68 19.52 13.56
C PRO A 53 9.95 20.84 13.23
N ASP A 54 9.98 21.27 11.98
CA ASP A 54 9.23 22.41 11.45
C ASP A 54 7.73 22.11 11.25
N GLY A 55 7.32 20.85 11.45
CA GLY A 55 5.93 20.41 11.40
C GLY A 55 5.49 19.85 10.04
N GLU A 56 6.33 19.91 9.00
CA GLU A 56 6.03 19.31 7.69
C GLU A 56 6.10 17.78 7.73
N PHE A 57 5.52 17.12 6.73
CA PHE A 57 5.71 15.68 6.53
C PHE A 57 6.61 15.46 5.32
N ARG A 58 7.63 14.62 5.50
CA ARG A 58 8.54 14.21 4.42
C ARG A 58 8.53 12.70 4.30
N ASP A 59 8.50 12.22 3.07
CA ASP A 59 8.61 10.79 2.78
C ASP A 59 10.01 10.30 3.19
N ILE A 60 10.05 9.25 3.99
CA ILE A 60 11.29 8.58 4.43
C ILE A 60 11.89 7.77 3.28
N ALA A 61 11.02 7.13 2.49
CA ALA A 61 11.39 6.38 1.30
C ALA A 61 10.45 6.79 0.17
N HIS A 62 10.99 7.16 -1.00
CA HIS A 62 10.17 7.52 -2.15
C HIS A 62 10.88 7.19 -3.47
N PRO A 63 10.13 6.81 -4.52
CA PRO A 63 10.67 6.63 -5.84
C PRO A 63 11.10 7.97 -6.46
N ILE A 64 12.26 7.98 -7.11
CA ILE A 64 12.77 9.17 -7.81
C ILE A 64 11.99 9.40 -9.12
N SER A 65 11.66 8.33 -9.85
CA SER A 65 11.03 8.41 -11.16
C SER A 65 9.53 8.08 -11.12
N SER A 66 8.76 8.65 -12.05
CA SER A 66 7.35 8.32 -12.25
C SER A 66 7.15 6.84 -12.59
N ASN A 67 8.02 6.27 -13.42
CA ASN A 67 7.98 4.84 -13.77
C ASN A 67 8.10 3.95 -12.52
N THR A 68 9.05 4.23 -11.62
CA THR A 68 9.20 3.47 -10.38
C THR A 68 8.00 3.67 -9.46
N ARG A 69 7.44 4.88 -9.41
CA ARG A 69 6.20 5.17 -8.66
C ARG A 69 5.04 4.32 -9.17
N GLU A 70 4.88 4.24 -10.48
CA GLU A 70 3.83 3.44 -11.12
C GLU A 70 4.01 1.95 -10.80
N LYS A 71 5.24 1.41 -10.90
CA LYS A 71 5.53 0.03 -10.51
C LYS A 71 5.09 -0.29 -9.07
N ILE A 72 5.45 0.57 -8.11
CA ILE A 72 5.06 0.39 -6.70
C ILE A 72 3.54 0.47 -6.55
N GLN A 73 2.92 1.48 -7.17
CA GLN A 73 1.48 1.68 -7.06
C GLN A 73 0.70 0.49 -7.63
N THR A 74 1.06 0.04 -8.82
CA THR A 74 0.41 -1.11 -9.48
C THR A 74 0.56 -2.38 -8.66
N ALA A 75 1.77 -2.70 -8.17
CA ALA A 75 1.99 -3.90 -7.38
C ALA A 75 1.16 -3.89 -6.07
N VAL A 76 1.15 -2.76 -5.35
CA VAL A 76 0.45 -2.66 -4.07
C VAL A 76 -1.08 -2.65 -4.24
N LEU A 77 -1.60 -1.91 -5.24
CA LEU A 77 -3.05 -1.87 -5.46
C LEU A 77 -3.58 -3.21 -5.99
N ALA A 78 -2.84 -3.89 -6.88
CA ALA A 78 -3.22 -5.22 -7.35
C ALA A 78 -3.35 -6.21 -6.19
N GLU A 79 -2.38 -6.21 -5.28
CA GLU A 79 -2.39 -7.06 -4.11
C GLU A 79 -3.51 -6.68 -3.12
N TYR A 80 -3.77 -5.38 -2.93
CA TYR A 80 -4.91 -4.92 -2.12
C TYR A 80 -6.26 -5.45 -2.64
N HIS A 81 -6.48 -5.39 -3.95
CA HIS A 81 -7.71 -5.90 -4.57
C HIS A 81 -7.82 -7.43 -4.41
N ARG A 82 -6.73 -8.16 -4.68
CA ARG A 82 -6.66 -9.62 -4.52
C ARG A 82 -7.02 -10.08 -3.10
N VAL A 83 -6.47 -9.41 -2.08
CA VAL A 83 -6.78 -9.73 -0.68
C VAL A 83 -8.25 -9.43 -0.35
N GLY A 84 -8.81 -8.33 -0.87
CA GLY A 84 -10.22 -8.01 -0.67
C GLY A 84 -11.19 -9.02 -1.30
N GLU A 85 -10.87 -9.53 -2.49
CA GLU A 85 -11.63 -10.60 -3.13
C GLU A 85 -11.58 -11.90 -2.31
N MET A 86 -10.39 -12.26 -1.81
CA MET A 86 -10.24 -13.45 -0.95
C MET A 86 -11.05 -13.33 0.35
N GLU A 87 -10.97 -12.20 1.05
CA GLU A 87 -11.76 -11.96 2.28
C GLU A 87 -13.26 -12.13 2.02
N THR A 88 -13.77 -11.55 0.94
CA THR A 88 -15.19 -11.65 0.57
C THR A 88 -15.60 -13.11 0.32
N ALA A 89 -14.78 -13.87 -0.42
CA ALA A 89 -15.06 -15.29 -0.69
C ALA A 89 -15.06 -16.16 0.58
N TYR A 90 -14.18 -15.87 1.55
CA TYR A 90 -14.18 -16.57 2.85
C TYR A 90 -15.42 -16.27 3.68
N GLU A 91 -15.89 -15.02 3.68
CA GLU A 91 -17.12 -14.63 4.37
C GLU A 91 -18.35 -15.34 3.79
N GLU A 92 -18.46 -15.43 2.46
CA GLU A 92 -19.55 -16.15 1.78
C GLU A 92 -19.52 -17.66 2.07
N ALA A 93 -18.33 -18.27 2.09
CA ALA A 93 -18.16 -19.69 2.37
C ALA A 93 -18.43 -20.06 3.84
N GLY A 94 -18.16 -19.15 4.78
CA GLY A 94 -18.41 -19.35 6.22
C GLY A 94 -19.84 -19.03 6.67
N ALA A 95 -20.61 -18.30 5.85
CA ALA A 95 -22.02 -18.00 6.08
C ALA A 95 -22.98 -19.07 5.52
N SER A 96 -22.44 -20.06 4.79
CA SER A 96 -23.17 -21.22 4.21
C SER A 96 -23.01 -22.46 5.08
#